data_AF-A0A9P7GF24-F1
#
_entry.id   AF-A0A9P7GF24-F1
#
_cell.length_a   1.000
_cell.length_b   1.000
_cell.length_c   1.000
_cell.angle_alpha   90.00
_cell.angle_beta   90.00
_cell.angle_gamma   90.00
#
_symmetry.space_group_name_H-M   'P 1'
#
loop_
_entity.id
_entity.type
_entity.pdbx_description
1 polymer ?
#
loop_
_entity_poly.entity_id
_entity_poly.type
_entity_poly.pdbx_seq_one_letter_code
_entity_poly.pdbx_strand_id
1 'polypeptide(L)'
;MPDYSFCRLGYTARCHESVLFGSAVLEGGQAQYVRVPKAGGTLFNLSNPDTWSSALPEQERQKALARIADSSLLMLADILPTGLFAATQALNHPKLQPVLTGKPWPLCFSPASPEGNEVSLTQEDRTLTVAVIGLGPVGICATVSLLDALATRNVPYRIVAIDLLELRREKMKAVYDAIDAAGKGTGEFEVLSADDAKALVNKWTEGVGCNAVLEVVGHPSALTTAYDLVRPFGAIVSVGVHGEPPLPLTGGQLYDKNVSLDFGRCPSRAMFPLAFDLLVKRQDVFGGVGTPASLIDRVVGFEEATDIYRAFDKGDVGKVIFNPWN
;
A
#
# COMPACT_ATOMS: atom_id res chain seq x y z
N MET A 1 29.64 12.35 10.86
CA MET A 1 28.41 12.94 10.26
C MET A 1 27.17 12.26 10.82
N PRO A 2 26.74 12.65 12.04
CA PRO A 2 25.51 12.14 12.67
C PRO A 2 24.21 12.51 11.92
N ASP A 3 24.25 13.56 11.08
CA ASP A 3 23.06 14.17 10.48
C ASP A 3 22.26 13.25 9.52
N TYR A 4 22.91 12.39 8.72
CA TYR A 4 22.20 11.54 7.73
C TYR A 4 21.79 10.14 8.23
N SER A 5 21.62 9.94 9.55
CA SER A 5 21.25 8.63 10.12
C SER A 5 19.92 8.11 9.57
N PHE A 6 18.89 8.97 9.47
CA PHE A 6 17.59 8.61 8.92
C PHE A 6 17.68 8.10 7.47
N CYS A 7 18.48 8.75 6.61
CA CYS A 7 18.70 8.28 5.24
C CYS A 7 19.34 6.88 5.22
N ARG A 8 20.39 6.66 6.02
CA ARG A 8 21.12 5.38 6.05
C ARG A 8 20.28 4.24 6.62
N LEU A 9 19.37 4.54 7.55
CA LEU A 9 18.41 3.58 8.10
C LEU A 9 17.20 3.36 7.19
N GLY A 10 17.09 4.08 6.06
CA GLY A 10 15.97 3.96 5.12
C GLY A 10 14.76 4.83 5.45
N TYR A 11 14.78 5.61 6.54
CA TYR A 11 13.71 6.53 6.96
C TYR A 11 13.75 7.87 6.19
N THR A 12 13.88 7.78 4.88
CA THR A 12 14.13 8.93 3.98
C THR A 12 13.02 9.98 4.02
N ALA A 13 11.78 9.60 4.34
CA ALA A 13 10.66 10.52 4.56
C ALA A 13 10.84 11.47 5.76
N ARG A 14 11.81 11.19 6.64
CA ARG A 14 12.12 11.96 7.86
C ARG A 14 13.59 12.39 7.95
N CYS A 15 14.32 12.36 6.84
CA CYS A 15 15.62 13.03 6.78
C CYS A 15 15.44 14.54 7.04
N HIS A 16 16.38 15.15 7.78
CA HIS A 16 16.33 16.59 8.08
C HIS A 16 16.52 17.47 6.83
N GLU A 17 17.21 16.98 5.79
CA GLU A 17 17.31 17.64 4.47
C GLU A 17 16.13 17.28 3.53
N SER A 18 15.18 16.46 3.98
CA SER A 18 14.08 16.03 3.12
C SER A 18 13.14 17.20 2.86
N VAL A 19 12.86 17.42 1.57
CA VAL A 19 11.93 18.46 1.10
C VAL A 19 10.92 17.82 0.16
N LEU A 20 9.64 18.11 0.39
CA LEU A 20 8.55 17.58 -0.42
C LEU A 20 8.38 18.45 -1.67
N PHE A 21 8.36 17.83 -2.85
CA PHE A 21 8.01 18.52 -4.10
C PHE A 21 6.58 19.07 -4.03
N GLY A 22 6.37 20.29 -4.53
CA GLY A 22 5.07 20.94 -4.49
C GLY A 22 4.72 21.50 -3.11
N SER A 23 5.72 21.91 -2.34
CA SER A 23 5.55 22.57 -1.04
C SER A 23 6.04 24.02 -1.08
N ALA A 24 5.82 24.77 0.00
CA ALA A 24 6.27 26.16 0.09
C ALA A 24 7.79 26.35 -0.06
N VAL A 25 8.59 25.29 0.15
CA VAL A 25 10.06 25.34 0.13
C VAL A 25 10.68 24.65 -1.09
N LEU A 26 9.89 23.90 -1.87
CA LEU A 26 10.36 23.21 -3.08
C LEU A 26 9.22 23.13 -4.10
N GLU A 27 9.49 23.63 -5.29
CA GLU A 27 8.56 23.64 -6.43
C GLU A 27 8.07 22.22 -6.78
N GLY A 28 6.90 22.14 -7.43
CA GLY A 28 6.31 20.89 -7.89
C GLY A 28 6.97 20.31 -9.14
N GLY A 29 6.60 19.07 -9.48
CA GLY A 29 7.07 18.37 -10.68
C GLY A 29 6.11 18.40 -11.88
N GLN A 30 4.92 19.00 -11.74
CA GLN A 30 3.99 19.19 -12.87
C GLN A 30 4.42 20.41 -13.69
N ALA A 31 5.54 20.26 -14.38
CA ALA A 31 6.16 21.26 -15.21
C ALA A 31 6.99 20.58 -16.32
N GLN A 32 7.41 21.37 -17.30
CA GLN A 32 8.36 20.90 -18.34
C GLN A 32 9.74 20.58 -17.77
N TYR A 33 10.15 21.28 -16.71
CA TYR A 33 11.43 21.07 -16.04
C TYR A 33 11.23 21.08 -14.53
N VAL A 34 11.99 20.26 -13.82
CA VAL A 34 12.01 20.22 -12.36
C VAL A 34 13.46 20.15 -11.87
N ARG A 35 13.79 20.92 -10.84
CA ARG A 35 15.07 20.80 -10.15
C ARG A 35 14.95 19.75 -9.05
N VAL A 36 15.77 18.70 -9.11
CA VAL A 36 15.82 17.66 -8.07
C VAL A 36 17.00 17.90 -7.13
N PRO A 37 16.76 18.37 -5.88
CA PRO A 37 17.84 18.52 -4.91
C PRO A 37 18.46 17.17 -4.56
N LYS A 38 19.77 17.18 -4.27
CA LYS A 38 20.52 16.01 -3.82
C LYS A 38 20.32 14.79 -4.74
N ALA A 39 20.36 15.00 -6.06
CA ALA A 39 20.05 13.99 -7.08
C ALA A 39 20.66 12.59 -6.83
N GLY A 40 21.92 12.50 -6.36
CA GLY A 40 22.55 11.21 -6.03
C GLY A 40 21.87 10.41 -4.91
N GLY A 41 21.17 11.07 -3.99
CA GLY A 41 20.36 10.43 -2.94
C GLY A 41 18.87 10.35 -3.24
N THR A 42 18.39 11.01 -4.29
CA THR A 42 16.97 11.12 -4.65
C THR A 42 16.61 10.27 -5.87
N LEU A 43 17.42 10.35 -6.93
CA LEU A 43 17.16 9.66 -8.20
C LEU A 43 17.73 8.25 -8.20
N PHE A 44 17.19 7.45 -9.12
CA PHE A 44 17.68 6.13 -9.48
C PHE A 44 18.04 6.12 -10.96
N ASN A 45 19.17 5.49 -11.31
CA ASN A 45 19.51 5.23 -12.70
C ASN A 45 18.99 3.84 -13.06
N LEU A 46 17.83 3.78 -13.73
CA LEU A 46 17.23 2.51 -14.14
C LEU A 46 18.12 1.67 -15.06
N SER A 47 19.02 2.30 -15.81
CA SER A 47 19.99 1.62 -16.69
C SER A 47 21.19 1.05 -15.93
N ASN A 48 21.42 1.48 -14.68
CA ASN A 48 22.50 0.99 -13.83
C ASN A 48 21.93 0.37 -12.53
N PRO A 49 21.77 -0.96 -12.47
CA PRO A 49 21.22 -1.65 -11.30
C PRO A 49 22.09 -1.51 -10.04
N ASP A 50 23.37 -1.14 -10.15
CA ASP A 50 24.18 -0.84 -8.95
C ASP A 50 23.63 0.36 -8.17
N THR A 51 22.78 1.17 -8.81
CA THR A 51 22.11 2.32 -8.17
C THR A 51 20.79 1.95 -7.47
N TRP A 52 20.27 0.73 -7.68
CA TRP A 52 19.08 0.19 -7.04
C TRP A 52 19.07 -1.36 -6.99
N SER A 53 18.99 -1.94 -5.80
CA SER A 53 19.00 -3.41 -5.64
C SER A 53 17.60 -4.00 -5.60
N SER A 54 17.24 -4.73 -6.65
CA SER A 54 16.00 -5.49 -6.82
C SER A 54 16.21 -6.98 -6.46
N ALA A 55 15.16 -7.70 -6.09
CA ALA A 55 15.20 -9.14 -5.86
C ALA A 55 15.11 -9.95 -7.17
N LEU A 56 14.85 -9.31 -8.31
CA LEU A 56 14.74 -9.98 -9.60
C LEU A 56 16.11 -10.44 -10.13
N PRO A 57 16.19 -11.66 -10.71
CA PRO A 57 17.37 -12.11 -11.43
C PRO A 57 17.78 -11.14 -12.55
N GLU A 58 19.09 -10.97 -12.79
CA GLU A 58 19.64 -10.06 -13.80
C GLU A 58 18.93 -10.14 -15.15
N GLN A 59 18.78 -11.36 -15.67
CA GLN A 59 18.19 -11.60 -16.98
C GLN A 59 16.70 -11.22 -17.03
N GLU A 60 15.97 -11.45 -15.95
CA GLU A 60 14.55 -11.06 -15.86
C GLU A 60 14.41 -9.54 -15.78
N ARG A 61 15.29 -8.89 -15.01
CA ARG A 61 15.33 -7.44 -14.89
C ARG A 61 15.66 -6.75 -16.21
N GLN A 62 16.63 -7.26 -16.99
CA GLN A 62 16.93 -6.72 -18.32
C GLN A 62 15.76 -6.87 -19.29
N LYS A 63 15.08 -8.03 -19.29
CA LYS A 63 13.88 -8.24 -20.10
C LYS A 63 12.73 -7.32 -19.68
N ALA A 64 12.59 -7.09 -18.38
CA ALA A 64 11.57 -6.21 -17.83
C ALA A 64 11.77 -4.76 -18.25
N LEU A 65 12.99 -4.22 -18.10
CA LEU A 65 13.32 -2.86 -18.52
C LEU A 65 13.08 -2.64 -20.02
N ALA A 66 13.23 -3.67 -20.85
CA ALA A 66 12.94 -3.58 -22.28
C ALA A 66 11.44 -3.59 -22.65
N ARG A 67 10.56 -3.93 -21.71
CA ARG A 67 9.12 -4.13 -21.95
C ARG A 67 8.21 -3.28 -21.05
N ILE A 68 8.78 -2.60 -20.08
CA ILE A 68 8.03 -1.76 -19.13
C ILE A 68 7.40 -0.58 -19.86
N ALA A 69 6.14 -0.29 -19.54
CA ALA A 69 5.52 0.93 -20.06
C ALA A 69 6.11 2.15 -19.36
N ASP A 70 6.62 3.12 -20.12
CA ASP A 70 7.22 4.34 -19.56
C ASP A 70 6.26 5.10 -18.63
N SER A 71 4.97 5.15 -18.97
CA SER A 71 3.92 5.75 -18.15
C SER A 71 3.80 5.11 -16.77
N SER A 72 4.05 3.80 -16.67
CA SER A 72 3.99 3.04 -15.43
C SER A 72 5.11 3.38 -14.45
N LEU A 73 6.28 3.84 -14.96
CA LEU A 73 7.41 4.25 -14.11
C LEU A 73 7.05 5.41 -13.18
N LEU A 74 6.11 6.27 -13.57
CA LEU A 74 5.62 7.37 -12.73
C LEU A 74 4.89 6.88 -11.47
N MET A 75 4.46 5.63 -11.42
CA MET A 75 3.86 5.05 -10.21
C MET A 75 4.91 4.89 -9.09
N LEU A 76 6.19 4.72 -9.45
CA LEU A 76 7.31 4.56 -8.51
C LEU A 76 7.71 5.86 -7.80
N ALA A 77 7.20 7.01 -8.25
CA ALA A 77 7.48 8.29 -7.61
C ALA A 77 6.77 8.43 -6.25
N ASP A 78 5.62 7.76 -6.08
CA ASP A 78 4.81 7.88 -4.86
C ASP A 78 3.88 6.67 -4.66
N ILE A 79 2.81 6.59 -5.47
CA ILE A 79 1.62 5.82 -5.09
C ILE A 79 1.86 4.31 -4.96
N LEU A 80 2.71 3.72 -5.81
CA LEU A 80 3.03 2.29 -5.72
C LEU A 80 3.92 1.98 -4.52
N PRO A 81 5.06 2.68 -4.30
CA PRO A 81 5.80 2.58 -3.06
C PRO A 81 4.94 2.80 -1.81
N THR A 82 4.02 3.77 -1.83
CA THR A 82 3.14 4.08 -0.69
C THR A 82 2.14 2.95 -0.40
N GLY A 83 1.51 2.39 -1.43
CA GLY A 83 0.64 1.22 -1.27
C GLY A 83 1.42 -0.01 -0.76
N LEU A 84 2.60 -0.26 -1.34
CA LEU A 84 3.49 -1.33 -0.90
C LEU A 84 3.96 -1.13 0.53
N PHE A 85 4.24 0.11 0.94
CA PHE A 85 4.61 0.45 2.30
C PHE A 85 3.50 0.11 3.29
N ALA A 86 2.23 0.45 2.98
CA ALA A 86 1.10 0.09 3.83
C ALA A 86 0.97 -1.43 4.03
N ALA A 87 1.02 -2.20 2.94
CA ALA A 87 0.99 -3.67 3.00
C ALA A 87 2.20 -4.22 3.78
N THR A 88 3.40 -3.69 3.54
CA THR A 88 4.64 -4.10 4.21
C THR A 88 4.57 -3.84 5.72
N GLN A 89 4.09 -2.66 6.14
CA GLN A 89 3.93 -2.32 7.56
C GLN A 89 3.00 -3.31 8.25
N ALA A 90 1.85 -3.62 7.64
CA ALA A 90 0.91 -4.59 8.23
C ALA A 90 1.54 -6.00 8.32
N LEU A 91 2.08 -6.52 7.23
CA LEU A 91 2.63 -7.89 7.18
C LEU A 91 3.87 -8.09 8.07
N ASN A 92 4.57 -7.02 8.44
CA ASN A 92 5.70 -7.07 9.37
C ASN A 92 5.33 -6.60 10.78
N HIS A 93 4.07 -6.20 11.02
CA HIS A 93 3.66 -5.71 12.32
C HIS A 93 3.75 -6.83 13.38
N PRO A 94 4.32 -6.58 14.57
CA PRO A 94 4.50 -7.60 15.61
C PRO A 94 3.21 -8.39 15.93
N LYS A 95 2.07 -7.70 16.03
CA LYS A 95 0.78 -8.32 16.37
C LYS A 95 0.22 -9.27 15.29
N LEU A 96 0.75 -9.22 14.07
CA LEU A 96 0.36 -10.12 12.98
C LEU A 96 1.27 -11.36 12.90
N GLN A 97 2.44 -11.33 13.54
CA GLN A 97 3.41 -12.41 13.44
C GLN A 97 2.90 -13.76 13.95
N PRO A 98 2.02 -13.85 14.97
CA PRO A 98 1.50 -15.16 15.35
C PRO A 98 0.75 -15.89 14.24
N VAL A 99 -0.09 -15.16 13.49
CA VAL A 99 -0.86 -15.71 12.36
C VAL A 99 0.08 -16.10 11.22
N LEU A 100 1.04 -15.23 10.90
CA LEU A 100 1.95 -15.39 9.78
C LEU A 100 3.00 -16.49 10.00
N THR A 101 3.51 -16.63 11.22
CA THR A 101 4.56 -17.61 11.57
C THR A 101 4.00 -18.92 12.10
N GLY A 102 2.74 -18.95 12.52
CA GLY A 102 2.13 -20.11 13.17
C GLY A 102 2.63 -20.37 14.59
N LYS A 103 3.29 -19.38 15.23
CA LYS A 103 3.81 -19.47 16.60
C LYS A 103 3.11 -18.45 17.51
N PRO A 104 2.75 -18.77 18.76
CA PRO A 104 2.10 -17.80 19.65
C PRO A 104 3.01 -16.62 20.00
N TRP A 105 2.43 -15.50 20.44
CA TRP A 105 3.18 -14.37 20.99
C TRP A 105 3.77 -14.71 22.37
N PRO A 106 5.03 -14.34 22.72
CA PRO A 106 6.03 -13.67 21.88
C PRO A 106 6.96 -14.66 21.13
N LEU A 107 6.69 -15.97 21.17
CA LEU A 107 7.52 -17.00 20.54
C LEU A 107 7.62 -16.86 19.01
N CYS A 108 6.69 -16.15 18.37
CA CYS A 108 6.77 -15.77 16.96
C CYS A 108 8.03 -14.98 16.58
N PHE A 109 8.74 -14.38 17.54
CA PHE A 109 10.02 -13.70 17.31
C PHE A 109 11.24 -14.56 17.63
N SER A 110 11.04 -15.74 18.24
CA SER A 110 12.13 -16.62 18.65
C SER A 110 12.34 -17.74 17.63
N PRO A 111 13.59 -18.04 17.26
CA PRO A 111 13.89 -19.24 16.50
C PRO A 111 13.61 -20.50 17.33
N ALA A 112 13.87 -20.47 18.64
CA ALA A 112 13.67 -21.59 19.56
C ALA A 112 12.28 -21.54 20.21
N SER A 113 11.59 -22.68 20.23
CA SER A 113 10.40 -22.88 21.06
C SER A 113 10.86 -23.53 22.38
N PRO A 114 10.69 -22.86 23.54
CA PRO A 114 11.01 -23.50 24.81
C PRO A 114 10.15 -24.75 25.00
N GLU A 115 10.79 -25.86 25.39
CA GLU A 115 10.10 -27.11 25.69
C GLU A 115 9.01 -26.89 26.76
N GLY A 116 7.81 -27.42 26.52
CA GLY A 116 6.69 -27.32 27.46
C GLY A 116 5.77 -26.10 27.33
N ASN A 117 5.99 -25.21 26.34
CA ASN A 117 5.07 -24.10 26.01
C ASN A 117 4.46 -24.22 24.60
N GLU A 118 4.20 -25.45 24.19
CA GLU A 118 3.64 -25.78 22.88
C GLU A 118 2.15 -25.42 22.85
N VAL A 119 1.80 -24.41 22.06
CA VAL A 119 0.40 -24.06 21.77
C VAL A 119 0.12 -24.42 20.33
N SER A 120 -0.86 -25.28 20.12
CA SER A 120 -1.35 -25.65 18.79
C SER A 120 -2.35 -24.61 18.30
N LEU A 121 -2.01 -23.88 17.24
CA LEU A 121 -2.92 -22.97 16.57
C LEU A 121 -3.85 -23.72 15.62
N THR A 122 -5.13 -23.39 15.64
CA THR A 122 -6.11 -23.89 14.67
C THR A 122 -5.88 -23.27 13.28
N GLN A 123 -6.61 -23.76 12.27
CA GLN A 123 -6.58 -23.14 10.94
C GLN A 123 -7.14 -21.70 10.96
N GLU A 124 -8.18 -21.44 11.76
CA GLU A 124 -8.77 -20.11 11.88
C GLU A 124 -7.79 -19.14 12.58
N ASP A 125 -7.07 -19.60 13.62
CA ASP A 125 -6.00 -18.81 14.25
C ASP A 125 -4.88 -18.41 13.28
N ARG A 126 -4.74 -19.20 12.21
CA ARG A 126 -3.75 -19.00 11.13
C ARG A 126 -4.31 -18.31 9.90
N THR A 127 -5.59 -17.90 9.91
CA THR A 127 -6.22 -17.19 8.81
C THR A 127 -6.05 -15.69 8.98
N LEU A 128 -5.37 -15.05 8.02
CA LEU A 128 -5.13 -13.61 8.02
C LEU A 128 -6.31 -12.87 7.39
N THR A 129 -7.08 -12.14 8.19
CA THR A 129 -8.15 -11.26 7.72
C THR A 129 -7.66 -9.81 7.68
N VAL A 130 -7.73 -9.17 6.51
CA VAL A 130 -7.29 -7.77 6.31
C VAL A 130 -8.39 -6.96 5.64
N ALA A 131 -8.63 -5.73 6.11
CA ALA A 131 -9.44 -4.75 5.38
C ALA A 131 -8.56 -3.67 4.75
N VAL A 132 -8.89 -3.21 3.55
CA VAL A 132 -8.27 -2.04 2.90
C VAL A 132 -9.35 -1.00 2.69
N ILE A 133 -9.22 0.16 3.33
CA ILE A 133 -10.20 1.26 3.27
C ILE A 133 -9.65 2.36 2.36
N GLY A 134 -10.42 2.69 1.33
CA GLY A 134 -10.05 3.60 0.26
C GLY A 134 -9.45 2.85 -0.92
N LEU A 135 -10.10 2.93 -2.08
CA LEU A 135 -9.71 2.33 -3.35
C LEU A 135 -9.44 3.40 -4.42
N GLY A 136 -8.91 4.55 -3.98
CA GLY A 136 -8.19 5.45 -4.86
C GLY A 136 -6.88 4.82 -5.36
N PRO A 137 -6.04 5.57 -6.11
CA PRO A 137 -4.83 5.00 -6.71
C PRO A 137 -3.88 4.32 -5.72
N VAL A 138 -3.64 4.94 -4.54
CA VAL A 138 -2.80 4.35 -3.48
C VAL A 138 -3.45 3.10 -2.88
N GLY A 139 -4.77 3.11 -2.73
CA GLY A 139 -5.55 1.98 -2.21
C GLY A 139 -5.46 0.75 -3.10
N ILE A 140 -5.63 0.95 -4.42
CA ILE A 140 -5.43 -0.12 -5.41
C ILE A 140 -3.98 -0.64 -5.33
N CYS A 141 -2.97 0.24 -5.27
CA CYS A 141 -1.59 -0.19 -5.08
C CYS A 141 -1.41 -1.01 -3.79
N ALA A 142 -2.01 -0.59 -2.67
CA ALA A 142 -1.93 -1.31 -1.40
C ALA A 142 -2.57 -2.70 -1.48
N THR A 143 -3.74 -2.81 -2.11
CA THR A 143 -4.44 -4.08 -2.33
C THR A 143 -3.64 -5.01 -3.22
N VAL A 144 -3.11 -4.52 -4.35
CA VAL A 144 -2.26 -5.32 -5.26
C VAL A 144 -0.97 -5.76 -4.57
N SER A 145 -0.33 -4.87 -3.80
CA SER A 145 0.85 -5.23 -3.00
C SER A 145 0.56 -6.29 -1.95
N LEU A 146 -0.59 -6.21 -1.28
CA LEU A 146 -1.01 -7.18 -0.27
C LEU A 146 -1.29 -8.55 -0.90
N LEU A 147 -2.03 -8.58 -2.02
CA LEU A 147 -2.28 -9.80 -2.79
C LEU A 147 -0.97 -10.44 -3.24
N ASP A 148 -0.05 -9.66 -3.82
CA ASP A 148 1.22 -10.20 -4.31
C ASP A 148 2.09 -10.79 -3.19
N ALA A 149 2.17 -10.09 -2.07
CA ALA A 149 2.91 -10.54 -0.90
C ALA A 149 2.28 -11.79 -0.26
N LEU A 150 0.95 -11.93 -0.30
CA LEU A 150 0.25 -13.08 0.27
C LEU A 150 0.22 -14.27 -0.69
N ALA A 151 0.18 -14.05 -2.00
CA ALA A 151 0.21 -15.12 -3.00
C ALA A 151 1.52 -15.93 -2.95
N THR A 152 2.59 -15.33 -2.46
CA THR A 152 3.88 -16.00 -2.23
C THR A 152 4.04 -16.57 -0.82
N ARG A 153 3.07 -16.34 0.07
CA ARG A 153 3.06 -16.85 1.45
C ARG A 153 2.09 -18.01 1.56
N ASN A 154 2.49 -19.07 2.26
CA ASN A 154 1.62 -20.20 2.56
C ASN A 154 0.76 -19.93 3.81
N VAL A 155 -0.04 -18.85 3.77
CA VAL A 155 -0.91 -18.41 4.85
C VAL A 155 -2.33 -18.23 4.28
N PRO A 156 -3.36 -18.91 4.81
CA PRO A 156 -4.74 -18.64 4.43
C PRO A 156 -5.10 -17.19 4.73
N TYR A 157 -5.83 -16.53 3.83
CA TYR A 157 -6.19 -15.13 4.04
C TYR A 157 -7.56 -14.77 3.49
N ARG A 158 -8.13 -13.72 4.04
CA ARG A 158 -9.37 -13.07 3.62
C ARG A 158 -9.11 -11.57 3.51
N ILE A 159 -9.41 -10.97 2.37
CA ILE A 159 -9.25 -9.53 2.15
C ILE A 159 -10.59 -8.93 1.78
N VAL A 160 -10.97 -7.85 2.46
CA VAL A 160 -12.08 -7.00 2.04
C VAL A 160 -11.55 -5.63 1.64
N ALA A 161 -11.77 -5.24 0.39
CA ALA A 161 -11.41 -3.96 -0.18
C ALA A 161 -12.64 -3.05 -0.16
N ILE A 162 -12.52 -1.85 0.42
CA ILE A 162 -13.65 -1.02 0.82
C ILE A 162 -13.52 0.37 0.22
N ASP A 163 -14.55 0.83 -0.49
CA ASP A 163 -14.69 2.25 -0.86
C ASP A 163 -16.17 2.65 -0.83
N LEU A 164 -16.42 3.93 -0.63
CA LEU A 164 -17.77 4.51 -0.67
C LEU A 164 -18.25 4.65 -2.13
N LEU A 165 -17.35 5.00 -3.04
CA LEU A 165 -17.66 5.23 -4.44
C LEU A 165 -17.73 3.91 -5.21
N GLU A 166 -18.88 3.67 -5.85
CA GLU A 166 -19.11 2.46 -6.65
C GLU A 166 -18.10 2.31 -7.79
N LEU A 167 -17.82 3.39 -8.53
CA LEU A 167 -16.81 3.44 -9.59
C LEU A 167 -15.43 2.94 -9.13
N ARG A 168 -15.01 3.26 -7.90
CA ARG A 168 -13.72 2.78 -7.36
C ARG A 168 -13.77 1.31 -7.01
N ARG A 169 -14.91 0.82 -6.51
CA ARG A 169 -15.13 -0.62 -6.27
C ARG A 169 -15.13 -1.40 -7.58
N GLU A 170 -15.81 -0.92 -8.62
CA GLU A 170 -15.82 -1.54 -9.95
C GLU A 170 -14.41 -1.60 -10.54
N LYS A 171 -13.65 -0.51 -10.44
CA LYS A 171 -12.25 -0.48 -10.87
C LYS A 171 -11.40 -1.51 -10.13
N MET A 172 -11.52 -1.62 -8.80
CA MET A 172 -10.79 -2.62 -8.04
C MET A 172 -11.20 -4.06 -8.41
N LYS A 173 -12.48 -4.31 -8.72
CA LYS A 173 -12.93 -5.61 -9.23
C LYS A 173 -12.27 -5.92 -10.58
N ALA A 174 -12.26 -4.98 -11.52
CA ALA A 174 -11.60 -5.14 -12.82
C ALA A 174 -10.08 -5.36 -12.68
N VAL A 175 -9.42 -4.63 -11.77
CA VAL A 175 -8.00 -4.83 -11.43
C VAL A 175 -7.79 -6.24 -10.88
N TYR A 176 -8.60 -6.68 -9.92
CA TYR A 176 -8.49 -8.03 -9.37
C TYR A 176 -8.67 -9.07 -10.48
N ASP A 177 -9.69 -8.94 -11.33
CA ASP A 177 -9.95 -9.88 -12.42
C ASP A 177 -8.78 -10.01 -13.40
N ALA A 178 -8.06 -8.92 -13.68
CA ALA A 178 -6.88 -8.92 -14.55
C ALA A 178 -5.67 -9.64 -13.95
N ILE A 179 -5.54 -9.69 -12.62
CA ILE A 179 -4.43 -10.39 -11.95
C ILE A 179 -4.57 -11.90 -12.19
N ASP A 180 -3.46 -12.54 -12.56
CA ASP A 180 -3.42 -13.99 -12.77
C ASP A 180 -3.68 -14.79 -11.48
N ALA A 181 -4.09 -16.06 -11.62
CA ALA A 181 -4.37 -16.93 -10.47
C ALA A 181 -3.15 -17.05 -9.53
N ALA A 182 -1.93 -17.05 -10.08
CA ALA A 182 -0.70 -17.06 -9.30
C ALA A 182 -0.52 -15.79 -8.46
N GLY A 183 -0.98 -14.63 -8.93
CA GLY A 183 -0.98 -13.37 -8.18
C GLY A 183 -2.12 -13.18 -7.20
N LYS A 184 -3.22 -13.88 -7.43
CA LYS A 184 -4.38 -13.93 -6.51
C LYS A 184 -4.18 -14.91 -5.37
N GLY A 185 -3.25 -15.86 -5.45
CA GLY A 185 -3.13 -16.93 -4.47
C GLY A 185 -4.44 -17.72 -4.30
N THR A 186 -4.68 -18.24 -3.10
CA THR A 186 -5.87 -19.07 -2.78
C THR A 186 -6.72 -18.49 -1.65
N GLY A 187 -6.62 -17.18 -1.40
CA GLY A 187 -7.40 -16.52 -0.35
C GLY A 187 -8.79 -16.09 -0.82
N GLU A 188 -9.62 -15.65 0.12
CA GLU A 188 -10.89 -15.01 -0.17
C GLU A 188 -10.67 -13.50 -0.40
N PHE A 189 -11.31 -12.93 -1.42
CA PHE A 189 -11.20 -11.51 -1.75
C PHE A 189 -12.56 -10.94 -2.14
N GLU A 190 -12.97 -9.86 -1.49
CA GLU A 190 -14.24 -9.19 -1.76
C GLU A 190 -14.06 -7.67 -1.86
N VAL A 191 -14.85 -7.02 -2.72
CA VAL A 191 -14.86 -5.56 -2.89
C VAL A 191 -16.25 -5.00 -2.58
N LEU A 192 -16.37 -4.26 -1.48
CA LEU A 192 -17.65 -3.94 -0.85
C LEU A 192 -17.77 -2.49 -0.39
N SER A 193 -19.01 -2.08 -0.10
CA SER A 193 -19.29 -0.87 0.67
C SER A 193 -18.84 -1.07 2.13
N ALA A 194 -18.77 0.01 2.92
CA ALA A 194 -18.35 -0.08 4.32
C ALA A 194 -19.30 -0.94 5.17
N ASP A 195 -20.61 -0.79 4.99
CA ASP A 195 -21.62 -1.53 5.76
C ASP A 195 -21.62 -3.02 5.39
N ASP A 196 -21.56 -3.33 4.09
CA ASP A 196 -21.48 -4.72 3.61
C ASP A 196 -20.17 -5.39 4.05
N ALA A 197 -19.06 -4.65 4.03
CA ALA A 197 -17.78 -5.13 4.51
C ALA A 197 -17.81 -5.45 6.01
N LYS A 198 -18.46 -4.61 6.83
CA LYS A 198 -18.64 -4.87 8.26
C LYS A 198 -19.47 -6.13 8.50
N ALA A 199 -20.55 -6.33 7.74
CA ALA A 199 -21.35 -7.55 7.81
C ALA A 199 -20.55 -8.80 7.40
N LEU A 200 -19.79 -8.72 6.31
CA LEU A 200 -18.95 -9.81 5.82
C LEU A 200 -17.82 -10.16 6.81
N VAL A 201 -17.11 -9.17 7.33
CA VAL A 201 -16.05 -9.39 8.32
C VAL A 201 -16.61 -10.03 9.59
N ASN A 202 -17.76 -9.58 10.06
CA ASN A 202 -18.44 -10.21 11.20
C ASN A 202 -18.76 -11.68 10.91
N LYS A 203 -19.24 -12.00 9.71
CA LYS A 203 -19.51 -13.38 9.28
C LYS A 203 -18.23 -14.22 9.19
N TRP A 204 -17.17 -13.68 8.58
CA TRP A 204 -15.88 -14.37 8.41
C TRP A 204 -15.19 -14.67 9.74
N THR A 205 -15.34 -13.77 10.72
CA THR A 205 -14.53 -13.79 11.95
C THR A 205 -15.35 -14.04 13.20
N GLU A 206 -16.62 -14.42 13.06
CA GLU A 206 -17.56 -14.60 14.18
C GLU A 206 -17.61 -13.37 15.13
N GLY A 207 -17.51 -12.17 14.55
CA GLY A 207 -17.52 -10.89 15.26
C GLY A 207 -16.17 -10.44 15.85
N VAL A 208 -15.07 -11.17 15.60
CA VAL A 208 -13.75 -10.81 16.13
C VAL A 208 -13.12 -9.61 15.42
N GLY A 209 -13.25 -9.51 14.09
CA GLY A 209 -12.68 -8.45 13.26
C GLY A 209 -11.38 -8.81 12.55
N CYS A 210 -10.85 -7.86 11.77
CA CYS A 210 -9.64 -8.01 10.96
C CYS A 210 -8.36 -7.97 11.79
N ASN A 211 -7.39 -8.82 11.47
CA ASN A 211 -6.04 -8.77 12.06
C ASN A 211 -5.35 -7.43 11.79
N ALA A 212 -5.52 -6.91 10.57
CA ALA A 212 -5.06 -5.58 10.20
C ALA A 212 -6.09 -4.83 9.35
N VAL A 213 -6.03 -3.49 9.43
CA VAL A 213 -6.75 -2.60 8.54
C VAL A 213 -5.77 -1.61 7.92
N LEU A 214 -5.71 -1.55 6.59
CA LEU A 214 -4.98 -0.52 5.85
C LEU A 214 -5.93 0.66 5.60
N GLU A 215 -5.67 1.80 6.25
CA GLU A 215 -6.43 3.03 6.08
C GLU A 215 -5.68 3.95 5.09
N VAL A 216 -6.29 4.17 3.93
CA VAL A 216 -5.65 4.81 2.75
C VAL A 216 -6.46 6.03 2.27
N VAL A 217 -7.26 6.63 3.15
CA VAL A 217 -8.11 7.79 2.87
C VAL A 217 -7.57 9.04 3.55
N GLY A 218 -7.30 8.99 4.85
CA GLY A 218 -6.87 10.17 5.63
C GLY A 218 -8.02 10.97 6.23
N HIS A 219 -9.21 10.37 6.34
CA HIS A 219 -10.41 11.04 6.86
C HIS A 219 -10.84 10.43 8.21
N PRO A 220 -11.36 11.21 9.18
CA PRO A 220 -11.81 10.68 10.46
C PRO A 220 -12.82 9.54 10.35
N SER A 221 -13.79 9.61 9.43
CA SER A 221 -14.75 8.51 9.24
C SER A 221 -14.08 7.20 8.80
N ALA A 222 -13.02 7.26 7.99
CA ALA A 222 -12.27 6.07 7.57
C ALA A 222 -11.52 5.44 8.74
N LEU A 223 -10.94 6.27 9.64
CA LEU A 223 -10.33 5.78 10.88
C LEU A 223 -11.33 5.17 11.85
N THR A 224 -12.54 5.74 11.97
CA THR A 224 -13.61 5.14 12.78
C THR A 224 -13.98 3.77 12.24
N THR A 225 -14.20 3.65 10.92
CA THR A 225 -14.44 2.36 10.26
C THR A 225 -13.28 1.39 10.47
N ALA A 226 -12.03 1.86 10.40
CA ALA A 226 -10.86 1.02 10.66
C ALA A 226 -10.83 0.48 12.09
N TYR A 227 -11.17 1.31 13.07
CA TYR A 227 -11.26 0.91 14.47
C TYR A 227 -12.41 -0.08 14.74
N ASP A 228 -13.54 0.09 14.06
CA ASP A 228 -14.66 -0.83 14.13
C ASP A 228 -14.31 -2.21 13.57
N LEU A 229 -13.57 -2.24 12.45
CA LEU A 229 -13.21 -3.47 11.76
C LEU A 229 -12.03 -4.19 12.39
N VAL A 230 -11.06 -3.49 12.99
CA VAL A 230 -9.88 -4.14 13.58
C VAL A 230 -10.25 -4.97 14.80
N ARG A 231 -9.66 -6.15 14.95
CA ARG A 231 -9.86 -7.00 16.13
C ARG A 231 -9.07 -6.52 17.36
N PRO A 232 -9.39 -6.98 18.58
CA PRO A 232 -8.49 -6.85 19.72
C PRO A 232 -7.11 -7.44 19.42
N PHE A 233 -6.04 -6.77 19.85
CA PHE A 233 -4.67 -7.12 19.42
C PHE A 233 -4.45 -7.06 17.90
N GLY A 234 -5.20 -6.25 17.17
CA GLY A 234 -4.96 -5.94 15.76
C GLY A 234 -4.13 -4.67 15.53
N ALA A 235 -3.92 -4.35 14.25
CA ALA A 235 -3.18 -3.15 13.83
C ALA A 235 -3.93 -2.35 12.75
N ILE A 236 -4.01 -1.05 12.92
CA ILE A 236 -4.43 -0.10 11.88
C ILE A 236 -3.17 0.55 11.33
N VAL A 237 -2.93 0.38 10.03
CA VAL A 237 -1.83 1.04 9.31
C VAL A 237 -2.44 2.14 8.46
N SER A 238 -2.19 3.38 8.85
CA SER A 238 -2.73 4.58 8.21
C SER A 238 -1.66 5.30 7.41
N VAL A 239 -1.79 5.26 6.08
CA VAL A 239 -0.96 6.03 5.14
C VAL A 239 -1.73 7.17 4.47
N GLY A 240 -3.03 7.31 4.79
CA GLY A 240 -3.83 8.46 4.40
C GLY A 240 -3.30 9.78 5.00
N VAL A 241 -3.55 10.90 4.32
CA VAL A 241 -3.13 12.22 4.78
C VAL A 241 -4.23 12.85 5.64
N HIS A 242 -4.02 12.85 6.95
CA HIS A 242 -4.96 13.42 7.93
C HIS A 242 -4.79 14.92 8.06
N GLY A 243 -5.83 15.69 7.70
CA GLY A 243 -5.83 17.16 7.74
C GLY A 243 -6.66 17.77 8.89
N GLU A 244 -7.62 17.03 9.44
CA GLU A 244 -8.59 17.56 10.41
C GLU A 244 -8.30 17.06 11.83
N PRO A 245 -8.00 17.96 12.79
CA PRO A 245 -7.95 17.59 14.21
C PRO A 245 -9.36 17.63 14.85
N PRO A 246 -9.61 16.82 15.90
CA PRO A 246 -8.77 15.75 16.44
C PRO A 246 -8.96 14.41 15.71
N LEU A 247 -8.09 13.44 15.99
CA LEU A 247 -8.35 12.04 15.63
C LEU A 247 -9.67 11.58 16.27
N PRO A 248 -10.46 10.72 15.59
CA PRO A 248 -11.76 10.25 16.08
C PRO A 248 -11.66 9.16 17.16
N LEU A 249 -10.44 8.84 17.60
CA LEU A 249 -10.13 7.76 18.54
C LEU A 249 -9.45 8.32 19.78
N THR A 250 -9.76 7.72 20.93
CA THR A 250 -9.18 8.07 22.22
C THR A 250 -8.11 7.06 22.65
N GLY A 251 -7.20 7.50 23.52
CA GLY A 251 -6.19 6.59 24.11
C GLY A 251 -6.82 5.43 24.87
N GLY A 252 -7.94 5.65 25.57
CA GLY A 252 -8.67 4.60 26.30
C GLY A 252 -9.20 3.51 25.37
N GLN A 253 -9.84 3.88 24.26
CA GLN A 253 -10.30 2.93 23.24
C GLN A 253 -9.16 2.06 22.70
N LEU A 254 -8.03 2.68 22.33
CA LEU A 254 -6.87 1.97 21.81
C LEU A 254 -6.25 1.03 22.86
N TYR A 255 -6.14 1.49 24.11
CA TYR A 255 -5.61 0.72 25.23
C TYR A 255 -6.48 -0.50 25.53
N ASP A 256 -7.79 -0.31 25.72
CA ASP A 256 -8.72 -1.38 26.10
C ASP A 256 -8.82 -2.46 25.02
N LYS A 257 -8.75 -2.08 23.75
CA LYS A 257 -8.78 -3.01 22.61
C LYS A 257 -7.39 -3.56 22.25
N ASN A 258 -6.31 -3.11 22.91
CA ASN A 258 -4.93 -3.45 22.56
C ASN A 258 -4.63 -3.23 21.07
N VAL A 259 -5.15 -2.16 20.46
CA VAL A 259 -4.96 -1.86 19.02
C VAL A 259 -3.65 -1.10 18.83
N SER A 260 -2.88 -1.47 17.80
CA SER A 260 -1.81 -0.60 17.31
C SER A 260 -2.36 0.36 16.28
N LEU A 261 -1.99 1.63 16.37
CA LEU A 261 -2.31 2.64 15.38
C LEU A 261 -1.00 3.21 14.84
N ASP A 262 -0.64 2.79 13.63
CA ASP A 262 0.63 3.12 12.96
C ASP A 262 0.38 4.13 11.84
N PHE A 263 1.02 5.30 11.93
CA PHE A 263 0.93 6.37 10.95
C PHE A 263 2.27 6.61 10.29
N GLY A 264 2.29 6.85 8.98
CA GLY A 264 3.55 7.18 8.34
C GLY A 264 3.42 7.67 6.91
N ARG A 265 4.34 8.56 6.54
CA ARG A 265 4.64 8.84 5.13
C ARG A 265 5.59 7.77 4.63
N CYS A 266 5.33 7.26 3.43
CA CYS A 266 6.19 6.28 2.78
C CYS A 266 7.61 6.81 2.61
N PRO A 267 8.65 6.06 3.02
CA PRO A 267 10.02 6.33 2.62
C PRO A 267 10.24 5.83 1.18
N SER A 268 9.66 6.52 0.18
CA SER A 268 9.58 6.04 -1.21
C SER A 268 10.94 5.65 -1.79
N ARG A 269 12.01 6.37 -1.44
CA ARG A 269 13.38 6.06 -1.89
C ARG A 269 13.87 4.70 -1.39
N ALA A 270 13.48 4.29 -0.18
CA ALA A 270 13.83 2.98 0.39
C ALA A 270 12.92 1.87 -0.12
N MET A 271 11.64 2.17 -0.37
CA MET A 271 10.65 1.22 -0.88
C MET A 271 10.79 0.96 -2.38
N PHE A 272 11.47 1.85 -3.12
CA PHE A 272 11.57 1.80 -4.58
C PHE A 272 11.97 0.45 -5.15
N PRO A 273 13.00 -0.27 -4.64
CA PRO A 273 13.39 -1.51 -5.31
C PRO A 273 12.34 -2.61 -5.22
N LEU A 274 11.64 -2.73 -4.08
CA LEU A 274 10.52 -3.65 -3.93
C LEU A 274 9.31 -3.20 -4.78
N ALA A 275 9.07 -1.89 -4.86
CA ALA A 275 8.01 -1.33 -5.71
C ALA A 275 8.30 -1.55 -7.20
N PHE A 276 9.56 -1.49 -7.62
CA PHE A 276 9.99 -1.79 -8.97
C PHE A 276 9.73 -3.25 -9.33
N ASP A 277 10.06 -4.19 -8.45
CA ASP A 277 9.81 -5.61 -8.67
C ASP A 277 8.31 -5.90 -8.87
N LEU A 278 7.48 -5.28 -8.03
CA LEU A 278 6.04 -5.37 -8.15
C LEU A 278 5.53 -4.71 -9.44
N LEU A 279 6.06 -3.55 -9.83
CA LEU A 279 5.68 -2.84 -11.05
C LEU A 279 5.96 -3.71 -12.29
N VAL A 280 7.12 -4.34 -12.33
CA VAL A 280 7.54 -5.26 -13.41
C VAL A 280 6.61 -6.46 -13.47
N LYS A 281 6.31 -7.06 -12.33
CA LYS A 281 5.45 -8.25 -12.24
C LYS A 281 4.01 -7.96 -12.61
N ARG A 282 3.51 -6.75 -12.33
CA ARG A 282 2.10 -6.36 -12.47
C ARG A 282 1.85 -5.35 -13.58
N GLN A 283 2.50 -5.51 -14.73
CA GLN A 283 2.22 -4.68 -15.91
C GLN A 283 0.78 -4.88 -16.44
N ASP A 284 0.12 -5.99 -16.12
CA ASP A 284 -1.32 -6.20 -16.33
C ASP A 284 -2.20 -5.14 -15.64
N VAL A 285 -1.74 -4.58 -14.52
CA VAL A 285 -2.44 -3.51 -13.78
C VAL A 285 -1.82 -2.14 -14.05
N PHE A 286 -0.49 -2.05 -14.06
CA PHE A 286 0.22 -0.77 -14.07
C PHE A 286 0.68 -0.31 -15.46
N GLY A 287 0.78 -1.22 -16.43
CA GLY A 287 1.33 -0.93 -17.76
C GLY A 287 0.32 -0.33 -18.74
N GLY A 288 -0.96 -0.67 -18.58
CA GLY A 288 -2.04 -0.17 -19.43
C GLY A 288 -2.46 1.27 -19.10
N VAL A 289 -3.09 1.93 -20.07
CA VAL A 289 -3.75 3.23 -19.92
C VAL A 289 -5.19 3.12 -20.41
N GLY A 290 -6.14 3.56 -19.59
CA GLY A 290 -7.54 3.74 -19.99
C GLY A 290 -8.37 2.45 -20.15
N THR A 291 -7.81 1.28 -19.84
CA THR A 291 -8.61 0.05 -19.73
C THR A 291 -9.26 -0.05 -18.34
N PRO A 292 -10.34 -0.83 -18.17
CA PRO A 292 -11.01 -0.98 -16.87
C PRO A 292 -10.08 -1.41 -15.72
N ALA A 293 -9.08 -2.24 -16.02
CA ALA A 293 -8.09 -2.73 -15.06
C ALA A 293 -6.82 -1.86 -14.99
N SER A 294 -6.65 -0.89 -15.89
CA SER A 294 -5.50 0.01 -15.88
C SER A 294 -5.59 0.95 -14.70
N LEU A 295 -4.52 1.04 -13.90
CA LEU A 295 -4.48 2.05 -12.85
C LEU A 295 -4.51 3.47 -13.44
N ILE A 296 -3.76 3.68 -14.53
CA ILE A 296 -3.70 4.95 -15.24
C ILE A 296 -4.95 5.08 -16.12
N ASP A 297 -5.77 6.09 -15.84
CA ASP A 297 -7.00 6.35 -16.59
C ASP A 297 -6.69 7.06 -17.90
N ARG A 298 -5.86 8.11 -17.86
CA ARG A 298 -5.59 8.97 -19.01
C ARG A 298 -4.18 9.55 -18.96
N VAL A 299 -3.65 9.86 -20.14
CA VAL A 299 -2.48 10.73 -20.34
C VAL A 299 -2.97 11.96 -21.10
N VAL A 300 -2.69 13.15 -20.57
CA VAL A 300 -3.25 14.44 -21.04
C VAL A 300 -2.20 15.55 -21.00
N GLY A 301 -2.40 16.63 -21.75
CA GLY A 301 -1.55 17.82 -21.68
C GLY A 301 -1.90 18.72 -20.48
N PHE A 302 -1.10 19.76 -20.25
CA PHE A 302 -1.32 20.70 -19.13
C PHE A 302 -2.52 21.63 -19.33
N GLU A 303 -2.97 21.81 -20.55
CA GLU A 303 -4.19 22.56 -20.89
C GLU A 303 -5.45 21.93 -20.27
N GLU A 304 -5.46 20.61 -20.07
CA GLU A 304 -6.55 19.88 -19.41
C GLU A 304 -6.43 19.88 -17.87
N ALA A 305 -5.34 20.42 -17.30
CA ALA A 305 -5.03 20.21 -15.88
C ALA A 305 -6.16 20.65 -14.94
N THR A 306 -6.75 21.82 -15.16
CA THR A 306 -7.82 22.32 -14.29
C THR A 306 -9.05 21.40 -14.32
N ASP A 307 -9.43 20.91 -15.49
CA ASP A 307 -10.59 20.03 -15.64
C ASP A 307 -10.32 18.65 -15.07
N ILE A 308 -9.11 18.14 -15.23
CA ILE A 308 -8.66 16.88 -14.64
C ILE A 308 -8.64 16.96 -13.11
N TYR A 309 -8.18 18.06 -12.52
CA TYR A 309 -8.23 18.25 -11.07
C TYR A 309 -9.66 18.28 -10.54
N ARG A 310 -10.60 18.93 -11.27
CA ARG A 310 -12.03 18.90 -10.90
C ARG A 310 -12.63 17.50 -11.02
N ALA A 311 -12.30 16.76 -12.07
CA ALA A 311 -12.75 15.39 -12.27
C ALA A 311 -12.20 14.45 -11.18
N PHE A 312 -10.93 14.63 -10.81
CA PHE A 312 -10.30 13.86 -9.74
C PHE A 312 -10.94 14.14 -8.37
N ASP A 313 -11.22 15.40 -8.06
CA ASP A 313 -11.91 15.81 -6.82
C ASP A 313 -13.30 15.18 -6.69
N LYS A 314 -14.04 15.08 -7.81
CA LYS A 314 -15.33 14.39 -7.88
C LYS A 314 -15.24 12.87 -7.86
N GLY A 315 -14.05 12.30 -8.05
CA GLY A 315 -13.83 10.87 -8.17
C GLY A 315 -14.18 10.28 -9.55
N ASP A 316 -14.37 11.12 -10.56
CA ASP A 316 -14.66 10.71 -11.95
C ASP A 316 -13.43 10.06 -12.63
N VAL A 317 -12.23 10.43 -12.17
CA VAL A 317 -10.96 9.83 -12.60
C VAL A 317 -10.11 9.47 -11.38
N GLY A 318 -9.27 8.43 -11.51
CA GLY A 318 -8.30 8.01 -10.52
C GLY A 318 -6.91 8.55 -10.80
N LYS A 319 -6.10 7.86 -11.61
CA LYS A 319 -4.72 8.25 -11.89
C LYS A 319 -4.59 8.83 -13.29
N VAL A 320 -4.29 10.12 -13.37
CA VAL A 320 -3.97 10.80 -14.63
C VAL A 320 -2.48 11.17 -14.66
N ILE A 321 -1.88 11.09 -15.84
CA ILE A 321 -0.51 11.50 -16.11
C ILE A 321 -0.55 12.74 -17.01
N PHE A 322 0.20 13.76 -16.62
CA PHE A 322 0.43 14.91 -17.49
C PHE A 322 1.65 14.67 -18.38
N ASN A 323 1.47 14.84 -19.69
CA ASN A 323 2.57 14.92 -20.65
C ASN A 323 2.93 16.40 -20.84
N PRO A 324 4.13 16.84 -20.40
CA PRO A 324 4.52 18.25 -20.50
C PRO A 324 4.94 18.67 -21.92
N TRP A 325 5.03 17.74 -22.87
CA TRP A 325 5.60 17.96 -24.21
C TRP A 325 4.63 17.74 -25.37
N ASN A 326 3.48 17.10 -25.13
CA ASN A 326 2.34 17.08 -26.05
C ASN A 326 1.05 17.15 -25.25
#